data_AF-A0A3P7YLG4-F1
#
_entry.id   AF-A0A3P7YLG4-F1
#
_cell.length_a   1.000
_cell.length_b   1.000
_cell.length_c   1.000
_cell.angle_alpha   90.00
_cell.angle_beta   90.00
_cell.angle_gamma   90.00
#
_symmetry.space_group_name_H-M   'P 1'
#
loop_
_entity.id
_entity.type
_entity.pdbx_description
1 polymer ?
#
loop_
_entity_poly.entity_id
_entity_poly.type
_entity_poly.pdbx_seq_one_letter_code
_entity_poly.pdbx_strand_id
1 'polypeptide(L)'
;MLHKTVPVGGVAVSVDPKKNEWHSILNERNTTVYVSFGSVAKSIYMPDVYRNTLLEVFESMPNTTFIWKYEEEGSTLASHLKNVHLSTWVPQNALLGDPRLTTFITHGGLGSVTELAHMGKPAILVPIFADQTRNAHMLSKHGGGIVLNKNDLESPQKLRDALNSIFSDASYSLSAKRLSEMLLNQPITAKQLLVQHAEFAARFGRLPNLDPYGRQLSFIEYFLIDIVLVAVNIVAVVGFVAVKVFRKCFSVTVKSKKE
;
A
#
# COMPACT_ATOMS: atom_id res chain seq x y z
N MET A 1 25.67 -2.34 13.80
CA MET A 1 24.63 -2.04 14.82
C MET A 1 23.46 -2.98 14.57
N LEU A 2 22.96 -3.67 15.60
CA LEU A 2 21.70 -4.41 15.48
C LEU A 2 20.54 -3.41 15.41
N HIS A 3 19.56 -3.63 14.54
CA HIS A 3 18.36 -2.80 14.49
C HIS A 3 17.35 -3.30 15.52
N LYS A 4 16.63 -2.37 16.15
CA LYS A 4 15.53 -2.69 17.08
C LYS A 4 14.31 -3.27 16.36
N THR A 5 14.11 -2.90 15.10
CA THR A 5 13.02 -3.39 14.25
C THR A 5 13.58 -4.32 13.19
N VAL A 6 12.97 -5.49 13.05
CA VAL A 6 13.40 -6.55 12.15
C VAL A 6 12.28 -6.82 11.15
N PRO A 7 12.46 -6.54 9.85
CA PRO A 7 11.40 -6.75 8.86
C PRO A 7 11.27 -8.24 8.50
N VAL A 8 10.17 -8.86 8.89
CA VAL A 8 9.82 -10.27 8.58
C VAL A 8 8.66 -10.37 7.59
N GLY A 9 8.60 -9.43 6.63
CA GLY A 9 7.55 -9.38 5.62
C GLY A 9 7.44 -10.68 4.81
N GLY A 10 6.23 -11.04 4.39
CA GLY A 10 6.00 -12.27 3.62
C GLY A 10 5.90 -13.55 4.45
N VAL A 11 6.20 -13.53 5.75
CA VAL A 11 6.17 -14.74 6.61
C VAL A 11 4.81 -15.45 6.65
N ALA A 12 3.72 -14.71 6.45
CA ALA A 12 2.35 -15.23 6.44
C ALA A 12 1.87 -15.69 5.05
N VAL A 13 2.64 -15.44 3.99
CA VAL A 13 2.26 -15.86 2.63
C VAL A 13 2.55 -17.35 2.50
N SER A 14 1.49 -18.16 2.46
CA SER A 14 1.59 -19.58 2.14
C SER A 14 1.38 -19.81 0.65
N VAL A 15 2.28 -20.59 0.04
CA VAL A 15 2.15 -21.07 -1.34
C VAL A 15 1.71 -22.53 -1.28
N ASP A 16 0.47 -22.79 -0.89
CA ASP A 16 -0.12 -24.13 -1.01
C ASP A 16 -1.21 -24.15 -2.09
N PRO A 17 -0.90 -24.64 -3.30
CA PRO A 17 -1.84 -24.68 -4.40
C PRO A 17 -2.88 -25.83 -4.31
N LYS A 18 -2.86 -26.68 -3.28
CA LYS A 18 -3.54 -27.99 -3.29
C LYS A 18 -5.04 -28.02 -2.93
N LYS A 19 -5.76 -26.90 -2.90
CA LYS A 19 -7.23 -26.89 -2.72
C LYS A 19 -7.90 -25.80 -3.54
N ASN A 20 -7.86 -25.92 -4.87
CA ASN A 20 -8.56 -24.96 -5.72
C ASN A 20 -9.85 -25.54 -6.30
N GLU A 21 -10.97 -25.33 -5.62
CA GLU A 21 -12.31 -25.71 -6.12
C GLU A 21 -12.68 -24.98 -7.43
N TRP A 22 -11.88 -24.01 -7.87
CA TRP A 22 -12.06 -23.22 -9.08
C TRP A 22 -11.42 -23.82 -10.34
N HIS A 23 -10.94 -25.07 -10.30
CA HIS A 23 -10.24 -25.69 -11.45
C HIS A 23 -11.06 -25.67 -12.76
N SER A 24 -12.37 -25.93 -12.69
CA SER A 24 -13.28 -25.91 -13.85
C SER A 24 -13.38 -24.51 -14.46
N ILE A 25 -13.67 -23.52 -13.62
CA ILE A 25 -13.82 -22.11 -14.01
C ILE A 25 -12.53 -21.56 -14.62
N LEU A 26 -11.38 -21.91 -14.03
CA LEU A 26 -10.06 -21.51 -14.53
C LEU A 26 -9.67 -22.13 -15.88
N ASN A 27 -10.38 -23.18 -16.33
CA ASN A 27 -10.16 -23.81 -17.64
C ASN A 27 -11.11 -23.32 -18.72
N GLU A 28 -12.11 -22.49 -18.40
CA GLU A 28 -13.12 -22.08 -19.38
C GLU A 28 -12.54 -21.21 -20.50
N ARG A 29 -11.55 -20.37 -20.18
CA ARG A 29 -11.00 -19.35 -21.08
C ARG A 29 -9.51 -19.13 -20.80
N ASN A 30 -8.83 -18.53 -21.78
CA ASN A 30 -7.37 -18.27 -21.71
C ASN A 30 -7.01 -17.14 -20.75
N THR A 31 -7.92 -16.20 -20.53
CA THR A 31 -7.70 -15.04 -19.67
C THR A 31 -8.62 -15.13 -18.47
N THR A 32 -8.06 -15.07 -17.26
CA THR A 32 -8.83 -15.05 -16.01
C THR A 32 -8.46 -13.85 -15.16
N VAL A 33 -9.47 -13.10 -14.73
CA VAL A 33 -9.35 -11.92 -13.85
C VAL A 33 -10.04 -12.25 -12.53
N TYR A 34 -9.32 -12.08 -11.42
CA TYR A 34 -9.93 -12.09 -10.09
C TYR A 34 -10.27 -10.65 -9.68
N VAL A 35 -11.42 -10.44 -9.03
CA VAL A 35 -11.87 -9.13 -8.56
C VAL A 35 -12.26 -9.23 -7.09
N SER A 36 -11.59 -8.46 -6.23
CA SER A 36 -11.91 -8.37 -4.81
C SER A 36 -11.33 -7.12 -4.15
N PHE A 37 -12.16 -6.41 -3.39
CA PHE A 37 -11.79 -5.21 -2.64
C PHE A 37 -11.60 -5.50 -1.13
N GLY A 38 -11.38 -6.77 -0.77
CA GLY A 38 -11.11 -7.21 0.59
C GLY A 38 -12.36 -7.57 1.39
N SER A 39 -12.25 -7.59 2.72
CA SER A 39 -13.36 -7.91 3.65
C SER A 39 -14.00 -6.66 4.26
N VAL A 40 -13.30 -5.52 4.24
CA VAL A 40 -13.76 -4.25 4.79
C VAL A 40 -14.56 -3.45 3.75
N ALA A 41 -14.00 -3.29 2.53
CA ALA A 41 -14.70 -2.68 1.41
C ALA A 41 -15.38 -3.75 0.55
N LYS A 42 -16.48 -4.30 1.05
CA LYS A 42 -17.26 -5.34 0.35
C LYS A 42 -17.84 -4.80 -0.97
N SER A 43 -17.82 -5.61 -2.02
CA SER A 43 -18.33 -5.23 -3.34
C SER A 43 -19.85 -4.99 -3.36
N ILE A 44 -20.60 -5.63 -2.45
CA ILE A 44 -22.05 -5.38 -2.32
C ILE A 44 -22.40 -3.94 -1.95
N TYR A 45 -21.49 -3.23 -1.30
CA TYR A 45 -21.68 -1.82 -0.91
C TYR A 45 -21.03 -0.85 -1.91
N MET A 46 -20.54 -1.36 -3.04
CA MET A 46 -19.99 -0.53 -4.10
C MET A 46 -21.11 0.34 -4.70
N PRO A 47 -20.88 1.64 -4.93
CA PRO A 47 -21.82 2.49 -5.64
C PRO A 47 -22.23 1.90 -6.99
N ASP A 48 -23.51 2.07 -7.35
CA ASP A 48 -24.11 1.51 -8.57
C ASP A 48 -23.32 1.90 -9.83
N VAL A 49 -22.81 3.14 -9.89
CA VAL A 49 -22.00 3.63 -11.01
C VAL A 49 -20.77 2.75 -11.25
N TYR A 50 -20.03 2.41 -10.20
CA TYR A 50 -18.82 1.58 -10.32
C TYR A 50 -19.18 0.12 -10.58
N ARG A 51 -20.25 -0.38 -9.93
CA ARG A 51 -20.75 -1.74 -10.13
C ARG A 51 -21.17 -1.98 -11.58
N ASN A 52 -21.93 -1.05 -12.14
CA ASN A 52 -22.39 -1.11 -13.53
C ASN A 52 -21.22 -0.98 -14.51
N THR A 53 -20.22 -0.17 -14.18
CA THR A 53 -18.98 -0.06 -14.98
C THR A 53 -18.23 -1.39 -15.04
N LEU A 54 -18.11 -2.12 -13.92
CA LEU A 54 -17.52 -3.46 -13.92
C LEU A 54 -18.30 -4.42 -14.82
N LEU A 55 -19.63 -4.44 -14.71
CA LEU A 55 -20.49 -5.31 -15.53
C LEU A 55 -20.37 -4.99 -17.02
N GLU A 56 -20.38 -3.72 -17.41
CA GLU A 56 -20.20 -3.30 -18.81
C GLU A 56 -18.85 -3.74 -19.38
N VAL A 57 -17.78 -3.61 -18.58
CA VAL A 57 -16.45 -4.08 -19.00
C VAL A 57 -16.44 -5.61 -19.13
N PHE A 58 -17.03 -6.33 -18.18
CA PHE A 58 -17.09 -7.79 -18.22
C PHE A 58 -17.87 -8.29 -19.42
N GLU A 59 -19.02 -7.69 -19.73
CA GLU A 59 -19.83 -7.99 -20.91
C GLU A 59 -19.06 -7.74 -22.21
N SER A 60 -18.29 -6.65 -22.27
CA SER A 60 -17.45 -6.32 -23.43
C SER A 60 -16.26 -7.26 -23.65
N MET A 61 -15.98 -8.18 -22.72
CA MET A 61 -14.84 -9.10 -22.75
C MET A 61 -15.29 -10.58 -22.65
N PRO A 62 -16.07 -11.12 -23.62
CA PRO A 62 -16.64 -12.47 -23.52
C PRO A 62 -15.60 -13.61 -23.50
N ASN A 63 -14.38 -13.32 -23.94
CA ASN A 63 -13.23 -14.24 -23.94
C ASN A 63 -12.41 -14.21 -22.64
N THR A 64 -12.83 -13.44 -21.64
CA THR A 64 -12.18 -13.33 -20.32
C THR A 64 -13.10 -13.85 -19.23
N THR A 65 -12.62 -14.77 -18.40
CA THR A 65 -13.33 -15.25 -17.20
C THR A 65 -13.09 -14.26 -16.05
N PHE A 66 -14.16 -13.75 -15.44
CA PHE A 66 -14.11 -12.89 -14.27
C PHE A 66 -14.61 -13.64 -13.05
N ILE A 67 -13.74 -13.85 -12.06
CA ILE A 67 -14.11 -14.34 -10.74
C ILE A 67 -14.27 -13.12 -9.85
N TRP A 68 -15.51 -12.77 -9.48
CA TRP A 68 -15.77 -11.59 -8.68
C TRP A 68 -16.26 -11.99 -7.30
N LYS A 69 -15.47 -11.64 -6.28
CA LYS A 69 -15.91 -11.75 -4.90
C LYS A 69 -16.99 -10.70 -4.63
N TYR A 70 -18.23 -11.16 -4.51
CA TYR A 70 -19.42 -10.36 -4.28
C TYR A 70 -20.18 -10.95 -3.09
N GLU A 71 -20.18 -10.24 -1.97
CA GLU A 71 -20.63 -10.73 -0.65
C GLU A 71 -22.16 -10.83 -0.47
N GLU A 72 -22.88 -11.24 -1.53
CA GLU A 72 -24.32 -11.52 -1.52
C GLU A 72 -24.55 -12.92 -2.10
N GLU A 73 -25.02 -13.83 -1.25
CA GLU A 73 -25.28 -15.22 -1.64
C GLU A 73 -26.48 -15.30 -2.59
N GLY A 74 -26.34 -16.06 -3.69
CA GLY A 74 -27.40 -16.22 -4.68
C GLY A 74 -27.69 -14.98 -5.53
N SER A 75 -26.82 -13.96 -5.52
CA SER A 75 -27.00 -12.75 -6.32
C SER A 75 -27.15 -13.06 -7.81
N THR A 76 -28.19 -12.49 -8.45
CA THR A 76 -28.46 -12.64 -9.89
C THR A 76 -27.83 -11.53 -10.72
N LEU A 77 -27.08 -10.61 -10.10
CA LEU A 77 -26.51 -9.40 -10.71
C LEU A 77 -25.83 -9.67 -12.06
N ALA A 78 -25.01 -10.72 -12.14
CA ALA A 78 -24.26 -11.07 -13.34
C ALA A 78 -24.76 -12.35 -14.04
N SER A 79 -25.96 -12.83 -13.71
CA SER A 79 -26.50 -14.11 -14.22
C SER A 79 -26.65 -14.17 -15.75
N HIS A 80 -26.79 -13.01 -16.40
CA HIS A 80 -26.85 -12.87 -17.86
C HIS A 80 -25.45 -12.97 -18.53
N LEU A 81 -24.36 -12.85 -17.76
CA LEU A 81 -22.99 -12.86 -18.24
C LEU A 81 -22.34 -14.23 -17.99
N LYS A 82 -22.22 -15.04 -19.05
CA LYS A 82 -21.63 -16.39 -19.00
C LYS A 82 -20.15 -16.43 -18.63
N ASN A 83 -19.48 -15.27 -18.58
CA ASN A 83 -18.08 -15.12 -18.28
C ASN A 83 -17.82 -14.52 -16.90
N VAL A 84 -18.86 -14.30 -16.09
CA VAL A 84 -18.74 -13.74 -14.74
C VAL A 84 -19.22 -14.77 -13.71
N HIS A 85 -18.35 -15.08 -12.76
CA HIS A 85 -18.61 -16.02 -11.67
C HIS A 85 -18.58 -15.25 -10.35
N LEU A 86 -19.75 -15.11 -9.72
CA LEU A 86 -19.88 -14.47 -8.42
C LEU A 86 -19.64 -15.48 -7.29
N SER A 87 -18.92 -15.07 -6.25
CA SER A 87 -18.85 -15.83 -5.00
C SER A 87 -18.70 -14.92 -3.80
N THR A 88 -19.29 -15.31 -2.67
CA THR A 88 -19.12 -14.61 -1.39
C THR A 88 -17.73 -14.84 -0.79
N TRP A 89 -17.06 -15.93 -1.18
CA TRP A 89 -15.74 -16.32 -0.69
C TRP A 89 -14.88 -16.98 -1.76
N VAL A 90 -13.58 -16.67 -1.76
CA VAL A 90 -12.59 -17.23 -2.68
C VAL A 90 -11.33 -17.58 -1.89
N PRO A 91 -10.71 -18.74 -2.12
CA PRO A 91 -9.40 -19.07 -1.55
C PRO A 91 -8.31 -18.25 -2.24
N GLN A 92 -8.22 -16.96 -1.89
CA GLN A 92 -7.39 -15.96 -2.59
C GLN A 92 -5.94 -16.41 -2.80
N ASN A 93 -5.27 -16.94 -1.77
CA ASN A 93 -3.89 -17.42 -1.91
C ASN A 93 -3.74 -18.54 -2.94
N ALA A 94 -4.67 -19.51 -2.95
CA ALA A 94 -4.65 -20.62 -3.91
C ALA A 94 -4.94 -20.11 -5.33
N LEU A 95 -5.87 -19.17 -5.48
CA LEU A 95 -6.19 -18.58 -6.78
C LEU A 95 -5.04 -17.72 -7.33
N LEU A 96 -4.40 -16.91 -6.48
CA LEU A 96 -3.23 -16.11 -6.84
C LEU A 96 -2.01 -16.99 -7.20
N GLY A 97 -1.88 -18.15 -6.56
CA GLY A 97 -0.84 -19.14 -6.89
C GLY A 97 -1.12 -19.95 -8.16
N ASP A 98 -2.32 -19.88 -8.75
CA ASP A 98 -2.65 -20.66 -9.94
C ASP A 98 -2.06 -19.99 -11.21
N PRO A 99 -1.34 -20.73 -12.07
CA PRO A 99 -0.74 -20.16 -13.28
C PRO A 99 -1.77 -19.59 -14.27
N ARG A 100 -3.03 -20.07 -14.25
CA ARG A 100 -4.10 -19.64 -15.17
C ARG A 100 -4.74 -18.30 -14.77
N LEU A 101 -4.51 -17.82 -13.54
CA LEU A 101 -4.91 -16.48 -13.17
C LEU A 101 -4.01 -15.45 -13.86
N THR A 102 -4.60 -14.57 -14.67
CA THR A 102 -3.89 -13.55 -15.44
C THR A 102 -3.60 -12.31 -14.61
N THR A 103 -4.60 -11.77 -13.91
CA THR A 103 -4.46 -10.53 -13.14
C THR A 103 -5.49 -10.45 -12.01
N PHE A 104 -5.22 -9.58 -11.04
CA PHE A 104 -6.10 -9.29 -9.90
C PHE A 104 -6.51 -7.81 -9.90
N ILE A 105 -7.80 -7.53 -9.92
CA ILE A 105 -8.35 -6.20 -9.59
C ILE A 105 -8.59 -6.14 -8.09
N THR A 106 -7.86 -5.26 -7.40
CA THR A 106 -7.94 -5.16 -5.94
C THR A 106 -7.84 -3.74 -5.42
N HIS A 107 -8.39 -3.50 -4.23
CA HIS A 107 -8.20 -2.26 -3.48
C HIS A 107 -6.75 -1.97 -3.05
N GLY A 108 -5.82 -2.92 -3.18
CA GLY A 108 -4.42 -2.70 -2.80
C GLY A 108 -4.15 -2.75 -1.30
N GLY A 109 -4.94 -3.50 -0.53
CA GLY A 109 -4.63 -3.80 0.87
C GLY A 109 -3.27 -4.51 1.01
N LEU A 110 -2.57 -4.28 2.13
CA LEU A 110 -1.21 -4.78 2.35
C LEU A 110 -1.09 -6.30 2.18
N GLY A 111 -2.07 -7.07 2.67
CA GLY A 111 -2.12 -8.53 2.48
C GLY A 111 -2.14 -8.93 1.02
N SER A 112 -3.12 -8.41 0.26
CA SER A 112 -3.25 -8.65 -1.18
C SER A 112 -2.01 -8.25 -1.98
N VAL A 113 -1.43 -7.08 -1.70
CA VAL A 113 -0.19 -6.64 -2.37
C VAL A 113 0.99 -7.56 -2.03
N THR A 114 1.08 -8.02 -0.78
CA THR A 114 2.15 -8.93 -0.37
C THR A 114 2.00 -10.29 -1.06
N GLU A 115 0.79 -10.83 -1.15
CA GLU A 115 0.50 -12.08 -1.86
C GLU A 115 0.79 -11.95 -3.37
N LEU A 116 0.34 -10.86 -4.01
CA LEU A 116 0.64 -10.56 -5.42
C LEU A 116 2.15 -10.54 -5.70
N ALA A 117 2.90 -9.85 -4.85
CA ALA A 117 4.35 -9.74 -4.98
C ALA A 117 5.05 -11.10 -4.84
N HIS A 118 4.60 -11.95 -3.92
CA HIS A 118 5.17 -13.29 -3.72
C HIS A 118 4.73 -14.29 -4.80
N MET A 119 3.51 -14.19 -5.34
CA MET A 119 2.99 -15.08 -6.38
C MET A 119 3.35 -14.65 -7.81
N GLY A 120 3.94 -13.46 -7.97
CA GLY A 120 4.40 -12.95 -9.26
C GLY A 120 3.26 -12.67 -10.23
N LYS A 121 2.13 -12.16 -9.71
CA LYS A 121 0.96 -11.81 -10.52
C LYS A 121 0.86 -10.30 -10.72
N PRO A 122 0.59 -9.82 -11.93
CA PRO A 122 0.26 -8.42 -12.15
C PRO A 122 -1.13 -8.10 -11.59
N ALA A 123 -1.38 -6.82 -11.34
CA ALA A 123 -2.66 -6.37 -10.78
C ALA A 123 -3.10 -4.99 -11.29
N ILE A 124 -4.42 -4.77 -11.25
CA ILE A 124 -5.00 -3.43 -11.30
C ILE A 124 -5.37 -3.05 -9.88
N LEU A 125 -4.77 -1.98 -9.38
CA LEU A 125 -4.93 -1.53 -8.01
C LEU A 125 -5.84 -0.30 -7.99
N VAL A 126 -6.95 -0.38 -7.25
CA VAL A 126 -7.94 0.68 -7.12
C VAL A 126 -8.08 1.08 -5.64
N PRO A 127 -7.15 1.86 -5.08
CA PRO A 127 -7.17 2.25 -3.67
C PRO A 127 -8.46 2.94 -3.26
N ILE A 128 -9.00 2.56 -2.10
CA ILE A 128 -10.25 3.11 -1.55
C ILE A 128 -9.95 4.03 -0.34
N PHE A 129 -9.13 3.58 0.61
CA PHE A 129 -8.83 4.33 1.85
C PHE A 129 -7.52 3.89 2.53
N ALA A 130 -7.17 4.57 3.63
CA ALA A 130 -6.01 4.26 4.48
C ALA A 130 -4.67 4.21 3.71
N ASP A 131 -3.89 3.16 3.91
CA ASP A 131 -2.54 2.95 3.36
C ASP A 131 -2.55 2.32 1.96
N GLN A 132 -3.72 1.99 1.42
CA GLN A 132 -3.89 1.29 0.15
C GLN A 132 -3.22 2.01 -1.02
N THR A 133 -3.30 3.35 -1.07
CA THR A 133 -2.65 4.14 -2.13
C THR A 133 -1.14 3.96 -2.11
N ARG A 134 -0.53 3.97 -0.91
CA ARG A 134 0.91 3.74 -0.74
C ARG A 134 1.27 2.31 -1.17
N ASN A 135 0.51 1.32 -0.74
CA ASN A 135 0.76 -0.09 -1.09
C ASN A 135 0.62 -0.34 -2.60
N ALA A 136 -0.38 0.27 -3.23
CA ALA A 136 -0.61 0.15 -4.66
C ALA A 136 0.55 0.73 -5.48
N HIS A 137 1.01 1.93 -5.14
CA HIS A 137 2.16 2.55 -5.81
C HIS A 137 3.47 1.80 -5.54
N MET A 138 3.62 1.14 -4.39
CA MET A 138 4.78 0.27 -4.15
C MET A 138 4.83 -0.89 -5.14
N LEU A 139 3.73 -1.60 -5.37
CA LEU A 139 3.69 -2.70 -6.35
C LEU A 139 3.90 -2.19 -7.78
N SER A 140 3.24 -1.08 -8.13
CA SER A 140 3.35 -0.46 -9.46
C SER A 140 4.77 0.02 -9.75
N LYS A 141 5.49 0.56 -8.76
CA LYS A 141 6.91 0.95 -8.90
C LYS A 141 7.82 -0.23 -9.26
N HIS A 142 7.44 -1.46 -8.91
CA HIS A 142 8.15 -2.68 -9.31
C HIS A 142 7.64 -3.25 -10.65
N GLY A 143 6.81 -2.53 -11.39
CA GLY A 143 6.21 -2.97 -12.66
C GLY A 143 5.11 -4.03 -12.48
N GLY A 144 4.70 -4.32 -11.24
CA GLY A 144 3.74 -5.38 -10.92
C GLY A 144 2.28 -4.96 -11.01
N GLY A 145 1.96 -3.74 -11.47
CA GLY A 145 0.56 -3.34 -11.64
C GLY A 145 0.31 -1.91 -12.09
N ILE A 146 -0.94 -1.67 -12.46
CA ILE A 146 -1.50 -0.39 -12.87
C ILE A 146 -2.33 0.16 -11.73
N VAL A 147 -2.08 1.41 -11.31
CA VAL A 147 -2.89 2.07 -10.27
C VAL A 147 -3.94 2.95 -10.95
N LEU A 148 -5.20 2.70 -10.61
CA LEU A 148 -6.33 3.56 -10.97
C LEU A 148 -6.83 4.28 -9.71
N ASN A 149 -7.34 5.50 -9.87
CA ASN A 149 -8.15 6.13 -8.85
C ASN A 149 -9.52 5.43 -8.82
N LYS A 150 -10.17 5.35 -7.66
CA LYS A 150 -11.55 4.84 -7.59
C LYS A 150 -12.51 5.60 -8.51
N ASN A 151 -12.30 6.90 -8.72
CA ASN A 151 -13.10 7.73 -9.62
C ASN A 151 -12.86 7.37 -11.10
N ASP A 152 -11.76 6.69 -11.44
CA ASP A 152 -11.54 6.19 -12.80
C ASP A 152 -12.51 5.04 -13.13
N LEU A 153 -13.11 4.39 -12.12
CA LEU A 153 -14.20 3.41 -12.31
C LEU A 153 -15.53 4.06 -12.73
N GLU A 154 -15.61 5.38 -12.87
CA GLU A 154 -16.73 6.02 -13.57
C GLU A 154 -16.62 5.86 -15.09
N SER A 155 -15.44 5.47 -15.59
CA SER A 155 -15.16 5.30 -17.01
C SER A 155 -14.86 3.83 -17.34
N PRO A 156 -15.81 3.11 -17.98
CA PRO A 156 -15.58 1.74 -18.47
C PRO A 156 -14.35 1.63 -19.36
N GLN A 157 -14.09 2.66 -20.17
CA GLN A 157 -12.94 2.70 -21.07
C GLN A 157 -11.60 2.64 -20.33
N LYS A 158 -11.43 3.40 -19.23
CA LYS A 158 -10.18 3.40 -18.45
C LYS A 158 -9.88 2.02 -17.87
N LEU A 159 -10.89 1.34 -17.33
CA LEU A 159 -10.71 -0.01 -16.78
C LEU A 159 -10.42 -1.02 -17.89
N ARG A 160 -11.12 -0.94 -19.02
CA ARG A 160 -10.91 -1.78 -20.20
C ARG A 160 -9.48 -1.63 -20.73
N ASP A 161 -8.99 -0.40 -20.84
CA ASP A 161 -7.64 -0.09 -21.32
C ASP A 161 -6.56 -0.62 -20.36
N ALA A 162 -6.79 -0.51 -19.04
CA ALA A 162 -5.90 -1.08 -18.04
C ALA A 162 -5.83 -2.62 -18.13
N LEU A 163 -6.97 -3.29 -18.30
CA LEU A 163 -7.02 -4.74 -18.51
C LEU A 163 -6.30 -5.15 -19.80
N ASN A 164 -6.61 -4.50 -20.91
CA ASN A 164 -5.98 -4.76 -22.20
C ASN A 164 -4.46 -4.54 -22.16
N SER A 165 -4.00 -3.52 -21.42
CA SER A 165 -2.57 -3.27 -21.21
C SER A 165 -1.90 -4.46 -20.53
N ILE A 166 -2.49 -5.00 -19.46
CA ILE A 166 -1.94 -6.19 -18.77
C ILE A 166 -2.00 -7.44 -19.66
N PHE A 167 -3.04 -7.58 -20.48
CA PHE A 167 -3.19 -8.75 -21.36
C PHE A 167 -2.22 -8.74 -22.54
N SER A 168 -1.87 -7.56 -23.06
CA SER A 168 -1.05 -7.41 -24.27
C SER A 168 0.42 -7.17 -23.97
N ASP A 169 0.75 -6.49 -22.88
CA ASP A 169 2.13 -6.18 -22.51
C ASP A 169 2.68 -7.19 -21.50
N ALA A 170 3.54 -8.08 -21.99
CA ALA A 170 4.24 -9.07 -21.17
C ALA A 170 5.13 -8.45 -20.09
N SER A 171 5.51 -7.16 -20.20
CA SER A 171 6.37 -6.47 -19.24
C SER A 171 5.81 -6.52 -17.81
N TYR A 172 4.48 -6.44 -17.64
CA TYR A 172 3.81 -6.56 -16.35
C TYR A 172 4.01 -7.93 -15.71
N SER A 173 3.78 -9.00 -16.49
CA SER A 173 3.96 -10.38 -16.01
C SER A 173 5.43 -10.69 -15.72
N LEU A 174 6.34 -10.24 -16.58
CA LEU A 174 7.78 -10.42 -16.40
C LEU A 174 8.30 -9.69 -15.15
N SER A 175 7.85 -8.44 -14.93
CA SER A 175 8.24 -7.65 -13.76
C SER A 175 7.68 -8.24 -12.47
N ALA A 176 6.42 -8.69 -12.48
CA ALA A 176 5.81 -9.37 -11.33
C ALA A 176 6.55 -10.67 -10.98
N LYS A 177 6.86 -11.51 -11.98
CA LYS A 177 7.65 -12.75 -11.78
C LYS A 177 9.05 -12.45 -11.24
N ARG A 178 9.74 -11.46 -11.80
CA ARG A 178 11.05 -11.03 -11.30
C ARG A 178 10.99 -10.58 -9.84
N LEU A 179 9.97 -9.81 -9.45
CA LEU A 179 9.78 -9.41 -8.06
C LEU A 179 9.56 -10.63 -7.14
N SER A 180 8.72 -11.57 -7.56
CA SER A 180 8.49 -12.83 -6.84
C SER A 180 9.78 -13.62 -6.67
N GLU A 181 10.57 -13.79 -7.73
CA GLU A 181 11.87 -14.46 -7.68
C GLU A 181 12.81 -13.78 -6.66
N MET A 182 12.87 -12.44 -6.64
CA MET A 182 13.68 -11.71 -5.66
C MET A 182 13.21 -11.91 -4.22
N LEU A 183 11.90 -12.00 -3.99
CA LEU A 183 11.32 -12.18 -2.65
C LEU A 183 11.49 -13.61 -2.13
N LEU A 184 11.29 -14.60 -3.00
CA LEU A 184 11.43 -16.02 -2.66
C LEU A 184 12.90 -16.44 -2.48
N ASN A 185 13.83 -15.77 -3.17
CA ASN A 185 15.27 -16.06 -3.11
C ASN A 185 16.05 -15.03 -2.27
N GLN A 186 15.43 -14.42 -1.26
CA GLN A 186 16.16 -13.59 -0.32
C GLN A 186 17.26 -14.41 0.39
N PRO A 187 18.48 -13.88 0.61
CA PRO A 187 19.58 -14.62 1.22
C PRO A 187 19.26 -15.18 2.62
N ILE A 188 18.37 -14.51 3.35
CA ILE A 188 17.87 -14.93 4.65
C ILE A 188 16.35 -14.87 4.60
N THR A 189 15.69 -15.99 4.89
CA THR A 189 14.22 -16.06 4.86
C THR A 189 13.61 -15.33 6.05
N ALA A 190 12.38 -14.82 5.90
CA ALA A 190 11.64 -14.18 6.99
C ALA A 190 11.49 -15.09 8.22
N LYS A 191 11.32 -16.41 8.01
CA LYS A 191 11.28 -17.41 9.08
C LYS A 191 12.61 -17.50 9.83
N GLN A 192 13.73 -17.62 9.12
CA GLN A 192 15.06 -17.68 9.74
C GLN A 192 15.35 -16.41 10.53
N LEU A 193 15.05 -15.25 9.94
CA LEU A 193 15.24 -13.96 10.59
C LEU A 193 14.44 -13.88 11.90
N LEU A 194 13.16 -14.27 11.87
CA LEU A 194 12.32 -14.33 13.07
C LEU A 194 12.91 -15.22 14.16
N VAL A 195 13.29 -16.45 13.81
CA VAL A 195 13.83 -17.43 14.78
C VAL A 195 15.14 -16.93 15.39
N GLN A 196 16.09 -16.49 14.57
CA GLN A 196 17.40 -16.03 15.05
C GLN A 196 17.28 -14.80 15.96
N HIS A 197 16.42 -13.85 15.62
CA HIS A 197 16.19 -12.68 16.48
C HIS A 197 15.45 -13.02 17.77
N ALA A 198 14.51 -13.97 17.74
CA ALA A 198 13.84 -14.46 18.95
C ALA A 198 14.81 -15.18 19.89
N GLU A 199 15.67 -16.06 19.36
CA GLU A 199 16.72 -16.75 20.13
C GLU A 199 17.73 -15.76 20.72
N PHE A 200 18.14 -14.76 19.95
CA PHE A 200 19.02 -13.70 20.43
C PHE A 200 18.39 -12.90 21.57
N ALA A 201 17.13 -12.50 21.44
CA ALA A 201 16.40 -11.79 22.48
C ALA A 201 16.21 -12.66 23.74
N ALA A 202 15.92 -13.95 23.59
CA ALA A 202 15.80 -14.88 24.71
C ALA A 202 17.13 -15.08 25.46
N ARG A 203 18.26 -15.09 24.73
CA ARG A 203 19.60 -15.28 25.31
C ARG A 203 20.10 -14.05 26.08
N PHE A 204 19.89 -12.84 25.55
CA PHE A 204 20.50 -11.62 26.09
C PHE A 204 19.51 -10.69 26.80
N GLY A 205 18.20 -10.93 26.67
CA GLY A 205 17.16 -10.13 27.30
C GLY A 205 17.13 -8.69 26.79
N ARG A 206 16.98 -7.73 27.72
CA ARG A 206 16.89 -6.30 27.40
C ARG A 206 18.25 -5.77 26.94
N LEU A 207 18.25 -5.03 25.83
CA LEU A 207 19.44 -4.40 25.27
C LEU A 207 19.30 -2.87 25.32
N PRO A 208 19.81 -2.20 26.38
CA PRO A 208 19.68 -0.75 26.53
C PRO A 208 20.27 0.04 25.36
N ASN A 209 21.31 -0.50 24.72
CA ASN A 209 22.00 0.13 23.60
C ASN A 209 21.15 0.20 22.30
N LEU A 210 20.02 -0.52 22.25
CA LEU A 210 19.06 -0.44 21.13
C LEU A 210 17.92 0.54 21.41
N ASP A 211 17.82 1.06 22.64
CA ASP A 211 16.82 2.04 22.99
C ASP A 211 17.27 3.42 22.49
N PRO A 212 16.47 4.13 21.66
CA PRO A 212 16.83 5.48 21.26
C PRO A 212 16.87 6.38 22.50
N TYR A 213 17.95 7.15 22.63
CA TYR A 213 18.18 8.06 23.77
C TYR A 213 17.05 9.09 23.94
N GLY A 214 16.36 9.43 22.85
CA GLY A 214 15.20 10.32 22.85
C GLY A 214 14.09 9.93 23.86
N ARG A 215 13.97 8.65 24.25
CA ARG A 215 13.02 8.22 25.29
C ARG A 215 13.42 8.59 26.71
N GLN A 216 14.67 8.99 26.92
CA GLN A 216 15.20 9.42 28.23
C GLN A 216 15.20 10.94 28.38
N LEU A 217 14.91 11.68 27.30
CA LEU A 217 14.85 13.14 27.33
C LEU A 217 13.64 13.61 28.16
N SER A 218 13.88 14.62 28.99
CA SER A 218 12.82 15.35 29.67
C SER A 218 11.95 16.13 28.68
N PHE A 219 10.76 16.56 29.12
CA PHE A 219 9.89 17.42 28.30
C PHE A 219 10.61 18.68 27.80
N ILE A 220 11.49 19.27 28.63
CA ILE A 220 12.26 20.48 28.28
C ILE A 220 13.26 20.19 27.16
N GLU A 221 14.05 19.13 27.30
CA GLU A 221 15.07 18.75 26.31
C GLU A 221 14.43 18.24 25.01
N TYR A 222 13.33 17.50 25.10
CA TYR A 222 12.64 16.95 23.93
C TYR A 222 12.09 18.07 23.02
N PHE A 223 11.56 19.15 23.61
CA PHE A 223 11.02 20.30 22.89
C PHE A 223 12.03 21.45 22.73
N LEU A 224 13.28 21.28 23.19
CA LEU A 224 14.35 22.29 23.14
C LEU A 224 13.94 23.64 23.77
N ILE A 225 13.13 23.59 24.84
CA ILE A 225 12.55 24.78 25.47
C ILE A 225 13.65 25.69 26.04
N ASP A 226 14.68 25.10 26.62
CA ASP A 226 15.88 25.78 27.10
C ASP A 226 16.59 26.57 25.98
N ILE A 227 16.77 25.97 24.81
CA ILE A 227 17.37 26.62 23.64
C ILE A 227 16.49 27.76 23.12
N VAL A 228 15.17 27.54 23.04
CA VAL A 228 14.21 28.57 22.62
C VAL A 228 14.23 29.75 23.59
N LEU A 229 14.26 29.50 24.89
CA LEU A 229 14.34 30.56 25.90
C LEU A 229 15.64 31.36 25.79
N VAL A 230 16.78 30.71 25.55
CA VAL A 230 18.05 31.41 25.30
C VAL A 230 17.96 32.28 24.04
N ALA A 231 17.41 31.76 22.95
CA ALA A 231 17.25 32.50 21.70
C ALA A 231 16.32 33.72 21.87
N VAL A 232 15.19 33.55 22.54
CA VAL A 232 14.24 34.65 22.85
C VAL A 232 14.91 35.72 23.72
N ASN A 233 15.68 35.33 24.73
CA ASN A 233 16.42 36.27 25.57
C ASN A 233 17.46 37.07 24.77
N ILE A 234 18.21 36.42 23.88
CA ILE A 234 19.17 37.11 23.00
C ILE A 234 18.46 38.15 22.13
N VAL A 235 17.36 37.78 21.48
CA VAL A 235 16.57 38.70 20.65
C VAL A 235 16.02 39.86 21.48
N ALA A 236 15.50 39.60 22.68
CA ALA A 236 14.99 40.64 23.58
C ALA A 236 16.08 41.63 24.01
N VAL A 237 17.29 41.14 24.36
CA VAL A 237 18.43 41.99 24.72
C VAL A 237 18.89 42.84 23.54
N VAL A 238 19.04 42.24 22.36
CA VAL A 238 19.42 42.98 21.13
C VAL A 238 18.38 44.05 20.80
N GLY A 239 17.09 43.70 20.84
CA GLY A 239 15.99 44.63 20.63
C GLY A 239 15.98 45.77 21.65
N PHE A 240 16.18 45.48 22.93
CA PHE A 240 16.26 46.49 24.00
C PHE A 240 17.43 47.46 23.79
N VAL A 241 18.62 46.93 23.45
CA VAL A 241 19.81 47.75 23.15
C VAL A 241 19.54 48.63 21.93
N ALA A 242 18.98 48.08 20.85
CA ALA A 242 18.63 48.84 19.66
C ALA A 242 17.66 50.00 19.96
N VAL A 243 16.61 49.75 20.75
CA VAL A 243 15.66 50.79 21.20
C VAL A 243 16.35 51.86 22.04
N LYS A 244 17.25 51.49 22.96
CA LYS A 244 18.00 52.45 23.78
C LYS A 244 18.94 53.32 22.94
N VAL A 245 19.67 52.72 22.00
CA VAL A 245 20.54 53.45 21.06
C VAL A 245 19.72 54.41 20.20
N PHE A 246 18.62 53.93 19.60
CA PHE A 246 17.73 54.75 18.79
C PHE A 246 17.17 55.95 19.59
N ARG A 247 16.66 55.73 20.80
CA ARG A 247 16.17 56.81 21.68
C ARG A 247 17.27 57.82 22.02
N LYS A 248 18.51 57.36 22.26
CA LYS A 248 19.64 58.24 22.56
C LYS A 248 20.04 59.06 21.33
N CYS A 249 20.11 58.47 20.14
CA CYS A 249 20.35 59.17 18.88
C CYS A 249 19.30 60.26 18.64
N PHE A 250 18.00 59.94 18.78
CA PHE A 250 16.92 60.93 18.61
C PHE A 250 16.93 62.03 19.68
N SER A 251 17.27 61.71 20.94
CA SER A 251 17.43 62.69 22.02
C SER A 251 18.58 63.68 21.76
N VAL A 252 19.65 63.24 21.11
CA VAL A 252 20.80 64.10 20.76
C VAL A 252 20.43 65.01 19.60
N THR A 253 19.72 64.50 18.58
CA THR A 253 19.24 65.31 17.44
C THR A 253 18.24 66.39 17.86
N VAL A 254 17.38 66.13 18.85
CA VAL A 254 16.42 67.12 19.38
C VAL A 254 17.11 68.22 20.20
N LYS A 255 18.21 67.90 20.92
CA LYS A 255 19.01 68.92 21.63
C LYS A 255 19.81 69.80 20.66
N SER A 256 20.34 69.24 19.57
CA SER A 256 21.08 70.00 18.55
C SER A 256 20.21 70.97 17.73
N LYS A 257 18.89 70.84 17.76
CA LYS A 257 17.93 71.74 17.07
C LYS A 257 17.47 72.92 17.93
N LYS A 258 17.95 73.03 19.17
CA LYS A 258 17.50 74.03 20.17
C LYS A 258 18.58 75.06 20.54
N GLU A 259 19.70 75.08 19.83
CA GLU A 259 20.69 76.17 19.85
C GLU A 259 20.61 76.98 18.56
#